data_AF-A0A7Z9SLF6-F1
#
_entry.id   AF-A0A7Z9SLF6-F1
#
_cell.length_a   1.000
_cell.length_b   1.000
_cell.length_c   1.000
_cell.angle_alpha   90.00
_cell.angle_beta   90.00
_cell.angle_gamma   90.00
#
_symmetry.space_group_name_H-M   'P 1'
#
loop_
_entity.id
_entity.type
_entity.pdbx_description
1 polymer ?
#
loop_
_entity_poly.entity_id
_entity_poly.type
_entity_poly.pdbx_seq_one_letter_code
_entity_poly.pdbx_strand_id
1 'polypeptide(L)' 'NNKVIGEEKLDKILPILLTEMGASKAAKLAAKITGIDKKHCYQRAIEL' A
#
# COMPACT_ATOMS: atom_id res chain seq x y z
N ASN A 1 8.51 -17.70 -0.68
CA ASN A 1 8.54 -16.63 -1.70
C ASN A 1 7.29 -15.73 -1.78
N ASN A 2 6.29 -15.84 -0.90
CA ASN A 2 5.07 -14.99 -0.98
C ASN A 2 5.23 -13.53 -0.56
N LYS A 3 6.25 -13.19 0.24
CA LYS A 3 6.42 -11.83 0.79
C LYS A 3 6.76 -10.78 -0.28
N VAL A 4 7.50 -11.18 -1.32
CA VAL A 4 7.96 -10.27 -2.39
C VAL A 4 6.80 -9.81 -3.28
N ILE A 5 5.84 -10.69 -3.56
CA ILE A 5 4.71 -10.41 -4.46
C ILE A 5 3.75 -9.35 -3.88
N GLY A 6 3.56 -9.36 -2.56
CA GLY A 6 2.72 -8.38 -1.87
C GLY A 6 3.32 -6.97 -1.96
N GLU A 7 4.62 -6.85 -1.72
CA GLU A 7 5.35 -5.57 -1.70
C GLU A 7 5.42 -4.97 -3.10
N GLU A 8 5.68 -5.78 -4.13
CA GLU A 8 5.69 -5.31 -5.52
C GLU A 8 4.32 -4.81 -5.99
N LYS A 9 3.23 -5.45 -5.53
CA LYS A 9 1.88 -4.96 -5.77
C LYS A 9 1.61 -3.69 -5.00
N LEU A 10 2.04 -3.62 -3.74
CA LEU A 10 1.89 -2.43 -2.90
C LEU A 10 2.56 -1.22 -3.56
N ASP A 11 3.82 -1.33 -3.96
CA ASP A 11 4.58 -0.24 -4.57
C ASP A 11 3.98 0.23 -5.91
N LYS A 12 3.25 -0.64 -6.63
CA LYS A 12 2.53 -0.26 -7.85
C LYS A 12 1.21 0.45 -7.58
N ILE A 13 0.41 -0.04 -6.62
CA ILE A 13 -0.94 0.51 -6.38
C ILE A 13 -0.93 1.73 -5.46
N LEU A 14 0.02 1.81 -4.53
CA LEU A 14 0.02 2.82 -3.47
C LEU A 14 0.18 4.24 -4.03
N PRO A 15 1.07 4.52 -5.00
CA PRO A 15 1.19 5.85 -5.61
C PRO A 15 -0.08 6.29 -6.36
N ILE A 16 -0.74 5.34 -7.04
CA ILE A 16 -1.99 5.59 -7.77
C ILE A 16 -3.09 5.97 -6.78
N LEU A 17 -3.25 5.17 -5.72
CA LEU A 17 -4.24 5.44 -4.68
C LEU A 17 -3.94 6.76 -3.96
N LEU A 18 -2.67 7.06 -3.68
CA LEU A 18 -2.28 8.33 -3.05
C LEU A 18 -2.61 9.56 -3.89
N THR A 19 -2.60 9.43 -5.22
CA THR A 19 -2.98 10.51 -6.14
C THR A 19 -4.48 10.80 -6.06
N GLU A 20 -5.31 9.78 -5.83
CA GLU A 20 -6.77 9.92 -5.78
C GLU A 20 -7.33 10.18 -4.37
N MET A 21 -6.63 9.72 -3.32
CA MET A 21 -7.09 9.80 -1.93
C MET A 21 -5.92 9.90 -0.93
N GLY A 22 -6.19 10.45 0.26
CA GLY A 22 -5.15 10.58 1.29
C GLY A 22 -4.58 9.25 1.79
N ALA A 23 -3.35 9.31 2.32
CA ALA A 23 -2.54 8.17 2.77
C ALA A 23 -3.28 7.16 3.65
N SER A 24 -4.15 7.61 4.56
CA SER A 24 -4.91 6.72 5.44
C SER A 24 -5.92 5.83 4.69
N LYS A 25 -6.58 6.36 3.65
CA LYS A 25 -7.51 5.59 2.81
C LYS A 25 -6.75 4.70 1.83
N ALA A 26 -5.70 5.24 1.19
CA ALA A 26 -4.84 4.50 0.28
C ALA A 26 -4.23 3.27 0.96
N ALA A 27 -3.64 3.43 2.14
CA ALA A 27 -3.04 2.34 2.91
C ALA A 27 -4.07 1.26 3.31
N LYS A 28 -5.29 1.67 3.68
CA LYS A 28 -6.36 0.73 4.06
C LYS A 28 -6.82 -0.11 2.87
N LEU A 29 -6.92 0.50 1.68
CA LEU A 29 -7.30 -0.22 0.47
C LEU A 29 -6.15 -1.11 -0.01
N ALA A 30 -4.92 -0.59 0.02
CA ALA A 30 -3.75 -1.32 -0.41
C ALA A 30 -3.48 -2.56 0.45
N ALA A 31 -3.66 -2.46 1.77
CA ALA A 31 -3.60 -3.60 2.69
C ALA A 31 -4.61 -4.70 2.33
N LYS A 32 -5.83 -4.34 1.93
CA LYS A 32 -6.85 -5.30 1.50
C LYS A 32 -6.50 -6.00 0.18
N ILE A 33 -5.90 -5.28 -0.77
CA ILE A 33 -5.57 -5.81 -2.10
C ILE A 33 -4.31 -6.69 -2.04
N THR A 34 -3.31 -6.27 -1.28
CA THR A 34 -1.98 -6.90 -1.22
C THR A 34 -1.87 -7.97 -0.14
N GLY A 35 -2.75 -7.93 0.86
CA GLY A 35 -2.66 -8.76 2.07
C GLY A 35 -1.56 -8.31 3.04
N ILE A 36 -0.91 -7.17 2.79
CA ILE A 36 0.09 -6.57 3.67
C ILE A 36 -0.59 -5.82 4.81
N ASP A 37 0.06 -5.79 5.97
CA ASP A 37 -0.45 -5.09 7.13
C ASP A 37 -0.66 -3.59 6.84
N LYS A 38 -1.77 -3.04 7.35
CA LYS A 38 -2.13 -1.64 7.14
C LYS A 38 -1.04 -0.69 7.65
N LYS A 39 -0.38 -1.03 8.77
CA LYS A 39 0.67 -0.18 9.34
C LYS A 39 1.85 -0.06 8.37
N HIS A 40 2.22 -1.17 7.72
CA HIS A 40 3.27 -1.20 6.71
C HIS A 40 2.88 -0.41 5.46
N CYS A 41 1.66 -0.62 4.95
CA CYS A 41 1.12 0.16 3.83
C CYS A 41 1.06 1.66 4.15
N TYR A 42 0.74 2.03 5.38
CA TYR A 42 0.65 3.44 5.80
C TYR A 42 2.02 4.08 5.95
N GLN A 43 2.97 3.36 6.54
CA GLN A 43 4.35 3.80 6.63
C GLN A 43 4.94 4.03 5.23
N ARG A 44 4.75 3.07 4.33
CA ARG A 44 5.17 3.17 2.92
C ARG A 44 4.53 4.35 2.21
N ALA A 45 3.27 4.65 2.52
CA ALA A 45 2.54 5.78 1.94
C ALA A 45 3.03 7.14 2.44
N ILE A 46 3.64 7.22 3.62
CA ILE A 46 4.25 8.44 4.16
C ILE A 46 5.67 8.63 3.62
N GLU A 47 6.36 7.52 3.30
CA GLU A 47 7.73 7.53 2.78
C GLU A 47 7.82 7.82 1.27
N LEU A 48 6.70 7.77 0.55
CA LEU A 48 6.56 8.14 -0.87
C LEU A 48 6.30 9.65 -1.02
#